data_AF-A0A924P6G8-F1
#
_entry.id   AF-A0A924P6G8-F1
#
_cell.length_a   1.000
_cell.length_b   1.000
_cell.length_c   1.000
_cell.angle_alpha   90.00
_cell.angle_beta   90.00
_cell.angle_gamma   90.00
#
_symmetry.space_group_name_H-M   'P 1'
#
loop_
_entity.id
_entity.type
_entity.pdbx_description
1 polymer ?
#
loop_
_entity_poly.entity_id
_entity_poly.type
_entity_poly.pdbx_seq_one_letter_code
_entity_poly.pdbx_strand_id
1 'polypeptide(L)'
;MSYDNYKKCIEACLTCASLCNNCASSCLQEKDVKMMATCIQLDMECAALCYAAAQLMSLGSTKAVSVCKICAEICEACADECSKHDNEHCKACAAACRECAETCKNMM
;
A
#
# COMPACT_ATOMS: atom_id res chain seq x y z
N MET A 1 17.67 -1.17 -13.22
CA MET A 1 16.56 -1.89 -13.86
C MET A 1 15.91 -0.95 -14.86
N SER A 2 15.39 -1.47 -15.99
CA SER A 2 14.65 -0.65 -16.95
C SER A 2 13.24 -0.36 -16.43
N TYR A 3 12.60 0.68 -16.98
CA TYR A 3 11.20 1.02 -16.69
C TYR A 3 10.24 -0.18 -16.85
N ASP A 4 10.45 -1.00 -17.89
CA ASP A 4 9.61 -2.16 -18.17
C ASP A 4 9.63 -3.19 -17.03
N ASN A 5 10.75 -3.31 -16.31
CA ASN A 5 10.85 -4.20 -15.16
C ASN A 5 10.07 -3.70 -13.94
N TYR A 6 9.84 -2.39 -13.85
CA TYR A 6 9.12 -1.76 -12.74
C TYR A 6 7.63 -1.59 -13.00
N LYS A 7 7.19 -1.65 -14.26
CA LYS A 7 5.81 -1.31 -14.66
C LYS A 7 4.76 -1.98 -13.78
N LYS A 8 4.85 -3.30 -13.58
CA LYS A 8 3.90 -4.05 -12.73
C LYS A 8 3.91 -3.57 -11.28
N CYS A 9 5.10 -3.32 -10.71
CA CYS A 9 5.22 -2.85 -9.33
C CYS A 9 4.71 -1.40 -9.17
N ILE A 10 4.94 -0.55 -10.18
CA ILE A 10 4.40 0.83 -10.21
C ILE A 10 2.87 0.80 -10.22
N GLU A 11 2.26 -0.01 -11.09
CA GLU A 11 0.80 -0.13 -11.20
C GLU A 11 0.18 -0.65 -9.89
N ALA A 12 0.81 -1.67 -9.27
CA ALA A 12 0.38 -2.20 -7.98
C ALA A 12 0.49 -1.15 -6.86
N CYS A 13 1.61 -0.41 -6.78
CA CYS A 13 1.80 0.67 -5.80
C CYS A 13 0.73 1.77 -5.95
N LEU A 14 0.48 2.25 -7.17
CA LEU A 14 -0.50 3.32 -7.41
C LEU A 14 -1.94 2.86 -7.09
N THR A 15 -2.26 1.61 -7.42
CA THR A 15 -3.56 1.01 -7.09
C THR A 15 -3.73 0.87 -5.58
N CYS A 16 -2.72 0.34 -4.89
CA CYS A 16 -2.69 0.19 -3.45
C CYS A 16 -2.82 1.54 -2.74
N ALA A 17 -2.07 2.57 -3.16
CA ALA A 17 -2.17 3.91 -2.57
C ALA A 17 -3.58 4.52 -2.68
N SER A 18 -4.23 4.34 -3.83
CA SER A 18 -5.61 4.79 -4.04
C SER A 18 -6.60 4.08 -3.10
N LEU A 19 -6.46 2.76 -2.95
CA LEU A 19 -7.32 1.95 -2.09
C LEU A 19 -7.08 2.20 -0.61
N CYS A 20 -5.83 2.38 -0.17
CA CYS A 20 -5.51 2.79 1.19
C CYS A 20 -6.12 4.15 1.53
N ASN A 21 -5.98 5.16 0.66
CA ASN A 21 -6.63 6.46 0.88
C ASN A 21 -8.16 6.35 0.97
N ASN A 22 -8.77 5.53 0.12
CA ASN A 22 -10.21 5.27 0.18
C ASN A 22 -10.61 4.55 1.48
N CYS A 23 -9.82 3.55 1.91
CA CYS A 23 -10.07 2.80 3.13
C CYS A 23 -9.95 3.71 4.36
N ALA A 24 -8.89 4.52 4.48
CA ALA A 24 -8.75 5.52 5.54
C ALA A 24 -9.96 6.48 5.60
N SER A 25 -10.38 7.02 4.44
CA SER A 25 -11.55 7.90 4.34
C SER A 25 -12.84 7.20 4.75
N SER A 26 -13.02 5.94 4.36
CA SER A 26 -14.20 5.12 4.68
C SER A 26 -14.23 4.73 6.17
N CYS A 27 -13.08 4.34 6.73
CA CYS A 27 -12.89 4.05 8.15
C CYS A 27 -13.28 5.22 9.05
N LEU A 28 -13.08 6.47 8.61
CA LEU A 28 -13.52 7.68 9.33
C LEU A 28 -15.05 7.82 9.41
N GLN A 29 -15.80 7.12 8.54
CA GLN A 29 -17.26 7.13 8.53
C GLN A 29 -17.88 5.93 9.27
N GLU A 30 -17.06 5.01 9.79
CA GLU A 30 -17.54 3.85 10.55
C GLU A 30 -18.09 4.25 11.93
N LYS A 31 -19.04 3.47 12.45
CA LYS A 31 -19.70 3.75 13.72
C LYS A 31 -18.74 3.80 14.92
N ASP A 32 -17.73 2.94 14.91
CA ASP A 32 -16.67 2.93 15.92
C ASP A 32 -15.31 3.29 15.30
N VAL A 33 -15.14 4.59 15.01
CA VAL A 33 -13.89 5.12 14.45
C VAL A 33 -12.67 4.88 15.35
N LYS A 34 -12.86 4.72 16.67
CA LYS A 34 -11.74 4.44 17.59
C LYS A 34 -11.17 3.05 17.36
N MET A 35 -12.02 2.07 17.06
CA MET A 35 -11.59 0.73 16.63
C MET A 35 -10.80 0.78 15.31
N MET A 36 -11.10 1.74 14.44
CA MET A 36 -10.46 1.90 13.13
C MET A 36 -9.15 2.71 13.17
N ALA A 37 -8.76 3.28 14.32
CA ALA A 37 -7.64 4.22 14.40
C ALA A 37 -6.32 3.64 13.87
N THR A 38 -6.01 2.38 14.18
CA THR A 38 -4.80 1.70 13.68
C THR A 38 -4.89 1.44 12.18
N CYS A 39 -6.05 1.03 11.66
CA CYS A 39 -6.28 0.84 10.23
C CYS A 39 -6.04 2.16 9.47
N ILE A 40 -6.65 3.26 9.93
CA ILE A 40 -6.50 4.59 9.32
C ILE A 40 -5.03 5.03 9.28
N GLN A 41 -4.30 4.84 10.39
CA GLN A 41 -2.88 5.21 10.44
C GLN A 41 -2.05 4.42 9.42
N LEU A 42 -2.23 3.09 9.38
CA LEU A 42 -1.51 2.23 8.45
C LEU A 42 -1.89 2.47 6.99
N ASP A 43 -3.16 2.73 6.69
CA ASP A 43 -3.63 3.10 5.36
C ASP A 43 -2.91 4.37 4.87
N MET A 44 -2.83 5.42 5.70
CA MET A 44 -2.18 6.67 5.35
C MET A 44 -0.66 6.51 5.12
N GLU A 45 0.01 5.75 5.98
CA GLU A 45 1.44 5.44 5.85
C GLU A 45 1.73 4.59 4.60
N CYS A 46 0.89 3.57 4.37
CA CYS A 46 0.98 2.70 3.21
C CYS A 46 0.80 3.49 1.92
N ALA A 47 -0.22 4.35 1.83
CA ALA A 47 -0.44 5.20 0.67
C ALA A 47 0.77 6.12 0.38
N ALA A 48 1.33 6.75 1.41
CA ALA A 48 2.49 7.64 1.26
C ALA A 48 3.72 6.88 0.71
N LEU A 49 4.00 5.69 1.24
CA LEU A 49 5.12 4.87 0.79
C LEU A 49 4.90 4.28 -0.60
N CYS A 50 3.69 3.84 -0.92
CA CYS A 50 3.33 3.37 -2.26
C CYS A 50 3.52 4.47 -3.32
N TYR A 51 3.10 5.72 -3.06
CA TYR A 51 3.36 6.82 -3.98
C TYR A 51 4.86 7.10 -4.14
N ALA A 52 5.62 7.10 -3.04
CA ALA A 52 7.06 7.31 -3.10
C ALA A 52 7.78 6.19 -3.89
N ALA A 53 7.41 4.94 -3.66
CA ALA A 53 7.94 3.79 -4.39
C ALA A 53 7.65 3.89 -5.88
N ALA A 54 6.40 4.13 -6.26
CA ALA A 54 5.98 4.31 -7.65
C ALA A 54 6.75 5.42 -8.35
N GLN A 55 6.90 6.58 -7.69
CA GLN A 55 7.60 7.73 -8.26
C GLN A 55 9.10 7.44 -8.44
N LEU A 56 9.77 6.86 -7.44
CA LEU A 56 11.21 6.57 -7.54
C LEU A 56 11.52 5.47 -8.56
N MET A 57 10.66 4.46 -8.67
CA MET A 57 10.74 3.47 -9.75
C MET A 57 10.58 4.12 -11.12
N SER A 58 9.58 5.00 -11.29
CA SER A 58 9.34 5.73 -12.54
C SER A 58 10.51 6.60 -12.98
N LEU A 59 11.24 7.16 -12.01
CA LEU A 59 12.44 7.97 -12.25
C LEU A 59 13.72 7.12 -12.45
N GLY A 60 13.64 5.79 -12.35
CA GLY A 60 14.81 4.91 -12.45
C GLY A 60 15.83 5.12 -11.32
N SER A 61 15.37 5.57 -10.14
CA SER A 61 16.23 5.90 -9.01
C SER A 61 17.03 4.69 -8.52
N THR A 62 18.30 4.91 -8.16
CA THR A 62 19.14 3.90 -7.48
C THR A 62 18.64 3.54 -6.08
N LYS A 63 17.68 4.31 -5.54
CA LYS A 63 17.03 4.08 -4.24
C LYS A 63 15.71 3.32 -4.35
N ALA A 64 15.22 3.03 -5.56
CA ALA A 64 13.93 2.38 -5.77
C ALA A 64 13.82 1.05 -4.98
N VAL A 65 14.81 0.17 -5.08
CA VAL A 65 14.82 -1.12 -4.37
C VAL A 65 14.75 -0.95 -2.85
N SER A 66 15.49 0.00 -2.27
CA SER A 66 15.45 0.26 -0.83
C SER A 66 14.08 0.75 -0.38
N VAL A 67 13.42 1.58 -1.18
CA VAL A 67 12.07 2.08 -0.88
C VAL A 67 11.01 1.00 -1.10
N CYS A 68 11.13 0.15 -2.12
CA CYS A 68 10.27 -1.01 -2.31
C CYS A 68 10.33 -1.96 -1.10
N LYS A 69 11.49 -2.10 -0.45
CA LYS A 69 11.58 -2.88 0.80
C LYS A 69 10.71 -2.34 1.92
N ILE A 70 10.82 -1.04 2.19
CA ILE A 70 10.01 -0.38 3.22
C ILE A 70 8.53 -0.41 2.82
N CYS A 71 8.23 -0.22 1.53
CA CYS A 71 6.88 -0.30 0.98
C CYS A 71 6.28 -1.70 1.18
N ALA A 72 7.04 -2.78 0.95
CA ALA A 72 6.55 -4.13 1.18
C ALA A 72 6.21 -4.37 2.66
N GLU A 73 7.07 -3.92 3.58
CA GLU A 73 6.87 -4.06 5.02
C GLU A 73 5.60 -3.34 5.50
N ILE A 74 5.36 -2.10 5.06
CA ILE A 74 4.12 -1.38 5.44
C ILE A 74 2.89 -1.99 4.78
N CYS A 75 2.98 -2.45 3.52
CA CYS A 75 1.86 -3.08 2.84
C CYS A 75 1.45 -4.37 3.56
N GLU A 76 2.39 -5.16 4.09
CA GLU A 76 2.05 -6.34 4.90
C GLU A 76 1.33 -5.97 6.20
N ALA A 77 1.84 -4.96 6.92
CA ALA A 77 1.21 -4.48 8.14
C ALA A 77 -0.20 -3.93 7.89
N CYS A 78 -0.37 -3.13 6.82
CA CYS A 78 -1.66 -2.59 6.42
C CYS A 78 -2.63 -3.72 6.03
N ALA A 79 -2.18 -4.71 5.24
CA ALA A 79 -3.01 -5.85 4.87
C ALA A 79 -3.47 -6.65 6.10
N ASP A 80 -2.56 -6.92 7.04
CA ASP A 80 -2.86 -7.66 8.27
C ASP A 80 -3.87 -6.92 9.14
N GLU A 81 -3.78 -5.59 9.24
CA GLU A 81 -4.74 -4.78 9.99
C GLU A 81 -6.09 -4.70 9.28
N CYS A 82 -6.12 -4.36 7.98
CA CYS A 82 -7.36 -4.30 7.20
C CYS A 82 -8.11 -5.65 7.24
N SER A 83 -7.41 -6.78 7.27
CA SER A 83 -8.02 -8.11 7.33
C SER A 83 -8.76 -8.41 8.64
N LYS A 84 -8.60 -7.60 9.69
CA LYS A 84 -9.34 -7.74 10.95
C LYS A 84 -10.75 -7.17 10.90
N HIS A 85 -11.05 -6.37 9.87
CA HIS A 85 -12.30 -5.62 9.75
C HIS A 85 -13.18 -6.23 8.65
N ASP A 86 -14.42 -6.57 8.97
CA ASP A 86 -15.38 -7.17 8.02
C ASP A 86 -16.12 -6.12 7.19
N ASN A 87 -15.36 -5.21 6.59
CA ASN A 87 -15.86 -4.16 5.70
C ASN A 87 -15.35 -4.39 4.29
N GLU A 88 -16.18 -4.15 3.28
CA GLU A 88 -15.80 -4.35 1.87
C GLU A 88 -14.62 -3.47 1.46
N HIS A 89 -14.54 -2.23 1.98
CA HIS A 89 -13.41 -1.33 1.72
C HIS A 89 -12.10 -1.86 2.32
N CYS A 90 -12.13 -2.42 3.54
CA CYS A 90 -10.97 -3.05 4.18
C CYS A 90 -10.52 -4.32 3.44
N LYS A 91 -11.45 -5.17 2.97
CA LYS A 91 -11.12 -6.38 2.19
C LYS A 91 -10.42 -6.03 0.87
N ALA A 92 -10.93 -5.03 0.16
CA ALA A 92 -10.31 -4.53 -1.08
C ALA A 92 -8.92 -3.94 -0.81
N CYS A 93 -8.77 -3.15 0.26
CA CYS A 93 -7.48 -2.59 0.66
C CYS A 93 -6.47 -3.69 1.01
N ALA A 94 -6.88 -4.68 1.81
CA ALA A 94 -6.03 -5.80 2.18
C ALA A 94 -5.52 -6.58 0.97
N ALA A 95 -6.39 -6.88 0.00
CA ALA A 95 -6.00 -7.58 -1.23
C ALA A 95 -4.96 -6.79 -2.04
N ALA A 96 -5.19 -5.49 -2.24
CA ALA A 96 -4.26 -4.63 -2.97
C ALA A 96 -2.92 -4.46 -2.24
N CYS A 97 -2.94 -4.36 -0.91
CA CYS A 97 -1.73 -4.32 -0.09
C CYS A 97 -0.91 -5.61 -0.24
N ARG A 98 -1.54 -6.79 -0.24
CA ARG A 98 -0.83 -8.08 -0.46
C ARG A 98 -0.17 -8.14 -1.84
N GLU A 99 -0.87 -7.73 -2.89
CA GLU A 99 -0.31 -7.68 -4.25
C GLU A 99 0.85 -6.67 -4.34
N CYS A 100 0.69 -5.50 -3.74
CA CYS A 100 1.75 -4.49 -3.69
C CYS A 100 2.98 -4.99 -2.93
N ALA A 101 2.79 -5.66 -1.80
CA ALA A 101 3.90 -6.24 -1.03
C ALA A 101 4.66 -7.28 -1.85
N GLU A 102 3.96 -8.18 -2.55
CA GLU A 102 4.57 -9.20 -3.40
C GLU A 102 5.38 -8.57 -4.54
N THR A 103 4.79 -7.61 -5.26
CA THR A 103 5.47 -6.95 -6.37
C THR A 103 6.68 -6.14 -5.91
N CYS A 104 6.60 -5.44 -4.77
CA CYS A 104 7.73 -4.75 -4.17
C CYS A 104 8.86 -5.71 -3.72
N LYS A 105 8.52 -6.91 -3.21
CA LYS A 105 9.51 -7.96 -2.88
C LYS A 105 10.25 -8.48 -4.10
N ASN A 106 9.58 -8.56 -5.25
CA ASN A 106 10.20 -9.00 -6.50
C ASN A 106 11.21 -7.99 -7.08
N MET A 107 11.30 -6.78 -6.52
CA MET A 107 12.27 -5.76 -6.96
C MET A 107 13.65 -5.90 -6.29
N MET A 108 13.79 -6.83 -5.35
CA MET A 108 15.00 -7.03 -4.54
C MET A 108 16.00 -7.99 -5.19
#